data_AF-A0A7J5BPD6-F1
#
_entry.id   AF-A0A7J5BPD6-F1
#
_cell.length_a   1.000
_cell.length_b   1.000
_cell.length_c   1.000
_cell.angle_alpha   90.00
_cell.angle_beta   90.00
_cell.angle_gamma   90.00
#
_symmetry.space_group_name_H-M   'P 1'
#
loop_
_entity.id
_entity.type
_entity.pdbx_description
1 polymer ?
#
loop_
_entity_poly.entity_id
_entity_poly.type
_entity_poly.pdbx_seq_one_letter_code
_entity_poly.pdbx_strand_id
1 'polypeptide(L)'
;MTSRSGTRRHRACRFEPHGSRGPGASRPRPRAIGRSAYVSDDVIDEVLAILPGDPLDAIRAARPAARENAQRSYEALFEPVDASEASLAERALVAQFVTGVSREPLLTDWYRAAAVDAGAESQAEVVDALVATSATTGPFGAYAEVGLAEESTDGLRLTIDAATRQLLGARLASAIEHAHLLVFRPREASAAALDRLLDAGWSTTGIVTISQLIAFVSFQLRLVIGLGALQADLVESGATAPTGTATPRSDS
;
A
#
# COMPACT_ATOMS: atom_id res chain seq x y z
N MET A 1 69.94 12.38 -29.12
CA MET A 1 69.60 13.80 -29.45
C MET A 1 68.13 13.82 -29.83
N THR A 2 67.19 14.53 -29.21
CA THR A 2 67.21 15.50 -28.12
C THR A 2 65.79 15.53 -27.56
N SER A 3 65.71 15.47 -26.22
CA SER A 3 64.51 15.59 -25.40
C SER A 3 63.83 16.94 -25.58
N ARG A 4 62.48 16.98 -25.57
CA ARG A 4 61.71 18.17 -25.19
C ARG A 4 60.62 17.80 -24.19
N SER A 5 60.99 18.05 -22.95
CA SER A 5 60.17 18.15 -21.74
C SER A 5 59.10 19.26 -21.87
N GLY A 6 57.83 18.88 -21.74
CA GLY A 6 56.68 19.79 -21.64
C GLY A 6 56.05 19.71 -20.26
N THR A 7 56.36 20.67 -19.40
CA THR A 7 55.88 20.82 -18.03
C THR A 7 54.42 21.28 -18.03
N ARG A 8 53.44 20.38 -17.77
CA ARG A 8 52.05 20.78 -17.49
C ARG A 8 51.87 21.02 -15.99
N ARG A 9 51.62 22.28 -15.64
CA ARG A 9 51.31 22.74 -14.30
C ARG A 9 49.98 22.17 -13.82
N HIS A 10 49.98 21.58 -12.63
CA HIS A 10 48.79 21.18 -11.89
C HIS A 10 47.88 22.39 -11.63
N ARG A 11 46.65 22.36 -12.14
CA ARG A 11 45.56 23.23 -11.66
C ARG A 11 44.93 22.55 -10.44
N ALA A 12 45.01 23.23 -9.30
CA ALA A 12 44.27 22.87 -8.10
C ALA A 12 42.77 23.04 -8.37
N CYS A 13 42.01 21.94 -8.33
CA CYS A 13 40.55 21.99 -8.24
C CYS A 13 40.18 22.47 -6.84
N ARG A 14 39.65 23.70 -6.77
CA ARG A 14 39.04 24.27 -5.58
C ARG A 14 37.67 23.59 -5.40
N PHE A 15 37.52 22.88 -4.29
CA PHE A 15 36.27 22.24 -3.86
C PHE A 15 35.42 23.31 -3.16
N GLU A 16 34.23 23.61 -3.70
CA GLU A 16 33.23 24.44 -3.03
C GLU A 16 32.26 23.53 -2.26
N PRO A 17 31.91 23.82 -0.99
CA PRO A 17 30.98 23.00 -0.24
C PRO A 17 29.55 23.32 -0.67
N HIS A 18 28.83 22.30 -1.16
CA HIS A 18 27.39 22.39 -1.37
C HIS A 18 26.68 22.61 -0.05
N GLY A 19 25.92 23.70 0.02
CA GLY A 19 25.06 24.06 1.14
C GLY A 19 24.08 22.94 1.48
N SER A 20 23.99 22.64 2.77
CA SER A 20 23.03 21.74 3.40
C SER A 20 21.59 22.14 3.06
N ARG A 21 20.90 21.31 2.26
CA ARG A 21 19.43 21.34 2.17
C ARG A 21 18.88 20.72 3.45
N GLY A 22 18.08 21.50 4.18
CA GLY A 22 17.39 21.05 5.39
C GLY A 22 16.39 19.92 5.11
N PRO A 23 15.86 19.28 6.17
CA PRO A 23 14.95 18.15 6.05
C PRO A 23 13.67 18.57 5.32
N GLY A 24 13.23 17.72 4.40
CA GLY A 24 12.07 17.94 3.55
C GLY A 24 10.82 18.21 4.38
N ALA A 25 10.15 19.32 4.06
CA ALA A 25 8.81 19.59 4.55
C ALA A 25 7.87 18.48 4.04
N SER A 26 7.32 17.71 4.98
CA SER A 26 6.23 16.76 4.74
C SER A 26 5.07 17.48 4.07
N ARG A 27 4.64 16.97 2.92
CA ARG A 27 3.45 17.49 2.22
C ARG A 27 2.19 17.11 3.02
N PRO A 28 1.17 17.97 3.08
CA PRO A 28 -0.03 17.71 3.88
C PRO A 28 -0.83 16.53 3.31
N ARG A 29 -1.22 15.60 4.19
CA ARG A 29 -2.12 14.47 3.92
C ARG A 29 -3.55 14.94 3.56
N PRO A 30 -4.36 14.13 2.85
CA PRO A 30 -5.77 14.41 2.55
C PRO A 30 -6.52 14.90 3.79
N ARG A 31 -7.16 16.08 3.70
CA ARG A 31 -7.92 16.64 4.82
C ARG A 31 -9.32 16.01 4.89
N ALA A 32 -9.51 15.07 5.81
CA ALA A 32 -10.86 14.70 6.26
C ALA A 32 -11.47 15.83 7.09
N ILE A 33 -12.68 16.27 6.73
CA ILE A 33 -13.43 17.32 7.45
C ILE A 33 -13.99 16.74 8.75
N GLY A 34 -13.48 17.24 9.88
CA GLY A 34 -13.99 16.99 11.24
C GLY A 34 -13.24 15.88 11.98
N ARG A 35 -12.10 16.19 12.61
CA ARG A 35 -11.39 15.23 13.48
C ARG A 35 -10.87 15.84 14.77
N SER A 36 -10.89 14.98 15.79
CA SER A 36 -10.24 15.05 17.10
C SER A 36 -8.82 15.63 17.05
N ALA A 37 -8.38 16.23 18.15
CA ALA A 37 -7.08 16.91 18.29
C ALA A 37 -5.83 15.99 18.18
N TYR A 38 -6.02 14.67 18.01
CA TYR A 38 -4.94 13.71 17.80
C TYR A 38 -5.00 13.16 16.37
N VAL A 39 -3.96 13.45 15.57
CA VAL A 39 -3.67 12.78 14.31
C VAL A 39 -2.69 11.66 14.64
N SER A 40 -3.09 10.40 14.45
CA SER A 40 -2.15 9.28 14.52
C SER A 40 -1.25 9.34 13.28
N ASP A 41 0.06 9.16 13.46
CA ASP A 41 0.97 9.02 12.32
C ASP A 41 0.82 7.65 11.63
N ASP A 42 0.21 6.67 12.32
CA ASP A 42 -0.02 5.30 11.84
C ASP A 42 -1.34 5.18 11.07
N VAL A 43 -1.24 4.76 9.81
CA VAL A 43 -2.39 4.66 8.89
C VAL A 43 -3.43 3.66 9.36
N ILE A 44 -3.04 2.54 9.97
CA ILE A 44 -4.01 1.53 10.42
C ILE A 44 -4.84 2.07 11.59
N ASP A 45 -4.19 2.78 12.52
CA ASP A 45 -4.89 3.46 13.61
C ASP A 45 -5.82 4.55 13.07
N GLU A 46 -5.37 5.29 12.04
CA GLU A 46 -6.18 6.34 11.43
C GLU A 46 -7.44 5.79 10.74
N VAL A 47 -7.28 4.70 9.98
CA VAL A 47 -8.34 4.00 9.24
C VAL A 47 -9.36 3.37 10.19
N LEU A 48 -8.89 2.74 11.29
CA LEU A 48 -9.76 2.11 12.30
C LEU A 48 -10.22 3.08 13.41
N ALA A 49 -9.83 4.36 13.33
CA ALA A 49 -10.07 5.36 14.36
C ALA A 49 -9.65 4.92 15.77
N ILE A 50 -8.52 4.22 15.87
CA ILE A 50 -7.92 3.79 17.15
C ILE A 50 -7.28 5.01 17.82
N LEU A 51 -7.75 5.35 19.02
CA LEU A 51 -7.25 6.45 19.81
C LEU A 51 -6.27 5.98 20.89
N PRO A 52 -5.31 6.84 21.29
CA PRO A 52 -4.44 6.53 22.43
C PRO A 52 -5.24 6.16 23.68
N GLY A 53 -4.92 5.01 24.27
CA GLY A 53 -5.62 4.47 25.44
C GLY A 53 -6.80 3.55 25.12
N ASP A 54 -7.19 3.40 23.86
CA ASP A 54 -8.15 2.37 23.46
C ASP A 54 -7.61 0.96 23.76
N PRO A 55 -8.47 -0.03 24.02
CA PRO A 55 -8.02 -1.42 24.19
C PRO A 55 -7.21 -1.95 22.99
N LEU A 56 -7.58 -1.56 21.76
CA LEU A 56 -6.80 -1.90 20.56
C LEU A 56 -5.45 -1.19 20.48
N ASP A 57 -5.37 0.05 20.97
CA ASP A 57 -4.10 0.79 21.06
C ASP A 57 -3.14 0.05 21.99
N ALA A 58 -3.62 -0.43 23.15
CA ALA A 58 -2.80 -1.23 24.08
C ALA A 58 -2.30 -2.54 23.44
N ILE A 59 -3.14 -3.23 22.66
CA ILE A 59 -2.76 -4.46 21.94
C ILE A 59 -1.70 -4.17 20.89
N ARG A 60 -1.84 -3.08 20.13
CA ARG A 60 -0.85 -2.68 19.11
C ARG A 60 0.44 -2.19 19.75
N ALA A 61 0.37 -1.47 20.88
CA ALA A 61 1.51 -0.99 21.65
C ALA A 61 2.34 -2.14 22.26
N ALA A 62 1.72 -3.31 22.50
CA ALA A 62 2.44 -4.52 22.93
C ALA A 62 3.35 -5.12 21.84
N ARG A 63 3.21 -4.68 20.57
CA ARG A 63 4.03 -5.13 19.43
C ARG A 63 4.62 -3.93 18.66
N PRO A 64 5.48 -3.12 19.30
CA PRO A 64 5.94 -1.85 18.75
C PRO A 64 6.65 -2.01 17.40
N ALA A 65 7.49 -3.06 17.25
CA ALA A 65 8.18 -3.32 15.99
C ALA A 65 7.22 -3.67 14.83
N ALA A 66 6.10 -4.35 15.11
CA ALA A 66 5.13 -4.68 14.07
C ALA A 66 4.36 -3.44 13.61
N ARG A 67 3.95 -2.58 14.55
CA ARG A 67 3.31 -1.29 14.29
C ARG A 67 4.23 -0.39 13.47
N GLU A 68 5.46 -0.19 13.95
CA GLU A 68 6.45 0.66 13.28
C GLU A 68 6.83 0.15 11.88
N ASN A 69 7.09 -1.15 11.72
CA ASN A 69 7.44 -1.71 10.41
C ASN A 69 6.27 -1.63 9.40
N ALA A 70 5.02 -1.76 9.85
CA ALA A 70 3.86 -1.59 8.98
C ALA A 70 3.78 -0.14 8.47
N GLN A 71 3.96 0.84 9.36
CA GLN A 71 3.96 2.25 8.98
C GLN A 71 5.13 2.61 8.05
N ARG A 72 6.35 2.16 8.36
CA ARG A 72 7.51 2.38 7.46
C ARG A 72 7.34 1.72 6.09
N SER A 73 6.64 0.58 6.02
CA SER A 73 6.31 -0.08 4.75
C SER A 73 5.29 0.73 3.95
N TYR A 74 4.30 1.32 4.62
CA TYR A 74 3.36 2.25 3.97
C TYR A 74 4.09 3.44 3.38
N GLU A 75 4.94 4.12 4.17
CA GLU A 75 5.70 5.29 3.73
C GLU A 75 6.59 4.97 2.52
N ALA A 76 7.31 3.84 2.57
CA ALA A 76 8.16 3.42 1.46
C ALA A 76 7.38 3.18 0.15
N LEU A 77 6.11 2.74 0.25
CA LEU A 77 5.29 2.36 -0.91
C LEU A 77 4.36 3.47 -1.41
N PHE A 78 3.87 4.34 -0.52
CA PHE A 78 2.87 5.37 -0.84
C PHE A 78 3.39 6.80 -0.67
N GLU A 79 4.51 6.99 0.02
CA GLU A 79 5.20 8.27 0.16
C GLU A 79 6.68 8.17 -0.31
N PRO A 80 6.96 7.57 -1.49
CA PRO A 80 8.32 7.34 -1.91
C PRO A 80 9.06 8.65 -2.24
N VAL A 81 10.37 8.63 -2.03
CA VAL A 81 11.27 9.72 -2.46
C VAL A 81 11.27 9.87 -3.98
N ASP A 82 11.12 8.76 -4.71
CA ASP A 82 11.03 8.71 -6.16
C ASP A 82 9.79 7.90 -6.61
N ALA A 83 8.94 8.53 -7.40
CA ALA A 83 7.73 7.97 -7.98
C ALA A 83 7.82 7.80 -9.51
N SER A 84 9.02 7.84 -10.08
CA SER A 84 9.24 7.73 -11.53
C SER A 84 8.81 6.38 -12.12
N GLU A 85 9.01 5.30 -11.37
CA GLU A 85 8.72 3.92 -11.80
C GLU A 85 7.24 3.54 -11.63
N ALA A 86 6.54 4.19 -10.71
CA ALA A 86 5.10 4.08 -10.48
C ALA A 86 4.65 5.37 -9.80
N SER A 87 3.76 6.09 -10.44
CA SER A 87 3.22 7.35 -9.92
C SER A 87 2.39 7.15 -8.66
N LEU A 88 2.21 8.21 -7.87
CA LEU A 88 1.34 8.18 -6.69
C LEU A 88 -0.10 7.81 -7.06
N ALA A 89 -0.59 8.31 -8.21
CA ALA A 89 -1.90 7.95 -8.74
C ALA A 89 -2.01 6.45 -9.06
N GLU A 90 -1.06 5.87 -9.79
CA GLU A 90 -1.08 4.43 -10.11
C GLU A 90 -1.05 3.56 -8.85
N ARG A 91 -0.21 3.93 -7.87
CA ARG A 91 -0.12 3.24 -6.58
C ARG A 91 -1.45 3.27 -5.83
N ALA A 92 -2.07 4.43 -5.73
CA ALA A 92 -3.35 4.62 -5.06
C ALA A 92 -4.50 3.90 -5.79
N LEU A 93 -4.58 3.98 -7.12
CA LEU A 93 -5.62 3.32 -7.92
C LEU A 93 -5.52 1.78 -7.87
N VAL A 94 -4.30 1.24 -7.91
CA VAL A 94 -4.08 -0.21 -7.72
C VAL A 94 -4.50 -0.62 -6.31
N ALA A 95 -4.17 0.17 -5.28
CA ALA A 95 -4.57 -0.11 -3.91
C ALA A 95 -6.10 -0.04 -3.72
N GLN A 96 -6.75 1.01 -4.26
CA GLN A 96 -8.21 1.17 -4.29
C GLN A 96 -8.86 -0.05 -4.93
N PHE A 97 -8.34 -0.52 -6.07
CA PHE A 97 -8.85 -1.72 -6.72
C PHE A 97 -8.71 -2.95 -5.81
N VAL A 98 -7.53 -3.20 -5.25
CA VAL A 98 -7.26 -4.37 -4.39
C VAL A 98 -8.16 -4.38 -3.16
N THR A 99 -8.35 -3.24 -2.50
CA THR A 99 -9.20 -3.15 -1.30
C THR A 99 -10.68 -3.24 -1.65
N GLY A 100 -11.06 -2.68 -2.80
CA GLY A 100 -12.43 -2.73 -3.32
C GLY A 100 -12.86 -4.17 -3.64
N VAL A 101 -12.06 -4.92 -4.40
CA VAL A 101 -12.40 -6.34 -4.71
C VAL A 101 -12.33 -7.25 -3.48
N SER A 102 -11.59 -6.83 -2.44
CA SER A 102 -11.52 -7.52 -1.15
C SER A 102 -12.66 -7.13 -0.19
N ARG A 103 -13.52 -6.19 -0.59
CA ARG A 103 -14.69 -5.71 0.16
C ARG A 103 -14.35 -5.06 1.52
N GLU A 104 -13.24 -4.34 1.59
CA GLU A 104 -12.90 -3.56 2.80
C GLU A 104 -13.13 -2.06 2.55
N PRO A 105 -14.24 -1.48 3.04
CA PRO A 105 -14.64 -0.13 2.67
C PRO A 105 -13.72 0.95 3.24
N LEU A 106 -13.21 0.81 4.47
CA LEU A 106 -12.40 1.87 5.10
C LEU A 106 -11.09 2.10 4.34
N LEU A 107 -10.42 1.02 3.92
CA LEU A 107 -9.22 1.12 3.08
C LEU A 107 -9.54 1.52 1.65
N THR A 108 -10.69 1.13 1.11
CA THR A 108 -11.11 1.54 -0.23
C THR A 108 -11.32 3.05 -0.29
N ASP A 109 -12.00 3.62 0.69
CA ASP A 109 -12.19 5.08 0.80
C ASP A 109 -10.85 5.80 1.00
N TRP A 110 -9.96 5.24 1.82
CA TRP A 110 -8.61 5.77 2.03
C TRP A 110 -7.82 5.89 0.73
N TYR A 111 -7.71 4.79 -0.03
CA TYR A 111 -6.93 4.78 -1.26
C TYR A 111 -7.60 5.51 -2.41
N ARG A 112 -8.94 5.54 -2.45
CA ARG A 112 -9.69 6.39 -3.37
C ARG A 112 -9.40 7.87 -3.11
N ALA A 113 -9.40 8.31 -1.86
CA ALA A 113 -9.03 9.69 -1.49
C ALA A 113 -7.58 10.00 -1.89
N ALA A 114 -6.65 9.08 -1.66
CA ALA A 114 -5.26 9.24 -2.10
C ALA A 114 -5.12 9.35 -3.64
N ALA A 115 -5.95 8.63 -4.40
CA ALA A 115 -5.98 8.74 -5.86
C ALA A 115 -6.51 10.11 -6.32
N VAL A 116 -7.57 10.61 -5.67
CA VAL A 116 -8.12 11.96 -5.93
C VAL A 116 -7.09 13.04 -5.63
N ASP A 117 -6.41 12.96 -4.49
CA ASP A 117 -5.33 13.88 -4.10
C ASP A 117 -4.14 13.85 -5.08
N ALA A 118 -3.88 12.71 -5.70
CA ALA A 118 -2.89 12.55 -6.76
C ALA A 118 -3.38 13.05 -8.13
N GLY A 119 -4.59 13.61 -8.22
CA GLY A 119 -5.17 14.18 -9.44
C GLY A 119 -5.86 13.16 -10.36
N ALA A 120 -6.20 11.98 -9.84
CA ALA A 120 -6.73 10.86 -10.62
C ALA A 120 -8.22 10.58 -10.39
N GLU A 121 -9.02 11.62 -10.09
CA GLU A 121 -10.44 11.51 -9.75
C GLU A 121 -11.25 10.73 -10.80
N SER A 122 -11.11 11.07 -12.09
CA SER A 122 -11.83 10.35 -13.16
C SER A 122 -11.41 8.88 -13.29
N GLN A 123 -10.14 8.55 -13.03
CA GLN A 123 -9.69 7.16 -13.05
C GLN A 123 -10.19 6.39 -11.82
N ALA A 124 -10.30 7.06 -10.67
CA ALA A 124 -10.84 6.47 -9.45
C ALA A 124 -12.31 6.06 -9.64
N GLU A 125 -13.13 6.87 -10.33
CA GLU A 125 -14.51 6.51 -10.69
C GLU A 125 -14.58 5.28 -11.61
N VAL A 126 -13.66 5.20 -12.58
CA VAL A 126 -13.57 4.03 -13.47
C VAL A 126 -13.17 2.78 -12.67
N VAL A 127 -12.25 2.90 -11.70
CA VAL A 127 -11.87 1.81 -10.80
C VAL A 127 -13.05 1.37 -9.93
N ASP A 128 -13.87 2.29 -9.41
CA ASP A 128 -15.08 1.95 -8.65
C ASP A 128 -16.05 1.07 -9.49
N ALA A 129 -16.30 1.47 -10.73
CA ALA A 129 -17.14 0.70 -11.66
C ALA A 129 -16.53 -0.66 -12.01
N LEU A 130 -15.21 -0.73 -12.17
CA LEU A 130 -14.49 -1.97 -12.45
C LEU A 130 -14.54 -2.94 -11.26
N VAL A 131 -14.35 -2.45 -10.03
CA VAL A 131 -14.47 -3.26 -8.79
C VAL A 131 -15.83 -3.94 -8.72
N ALA A 132 -16.92 -3.21 -9.04
CA ALA A 132 -18.28 -3.75 -8.99
C ALA A 132 -18.51 -4.96 -9.92
N THR A 133 -17.71 -5.09 -10.99
CA THR A 133 -17.80 -6.19 -11.96
C THR A 133 -16.68 -7.23 -11.84
N SER A 134 -15.66 -6.96 -11.02
CA SER A 134 -14.45 -7.80 -10.89
C SER A 134 -14.42 -8.67 -9.63
N ALA A 135 -15.41 -8.53 -8.76
CA ALA A 135 -15.48 -9.24 -7.49
C ALA A 135 -15.62 -10.75 -7.69
N THR A 136 -14.79 -11.53 -6.99
CA THR A 136 -14.80 -12.99 -6.99
C THR A 136 -14.34 -13.51 -5.62
N THR A 137 -14.18 -14.82 -5.49
CA THR A 137 -13.68 -15.48 -4.27
C THR A 137 -12.52 -16.38 -4.66
N GLY A 138 -11.35 -16.12 -4.07
CA GLY A 138 -10.13 -16.92 -4.26
C GLY A 138 -9.51 -17.33 -2.91
N PRO A 139 -8.30 -17.92 -2.89
CA PRO A 139 -7.42 -18.09 -4.04
C PRO A 139 -7.73 -19.37 -4.84
N PHE A 140 -8.09 -19.21 -6.12
CA PHE A 140 -8.26 -20.32 -7.07
C PHE A 140 -7.01 -20.49 -7.95
N GLY A 141 -7.03 -21.48 -8.84
CA GLY A 141 -5.91 -21.87 -9.71
C GLY A 141 -5.55 -23.34 -9.56
N ALA A 142 -4.74 -23.83 -10.50
CA ALA A 142 -4.31 -25.22 -10.55
C ALA A 142 -3.08 -25.50 -9.68
N TYR A 143 -3.11 -26.61 -8.94
CA TYR A 143 -1.91 -27.19 -8.33
C TYR A 143 -1.13 -28.00 -9.36
N ALA A 144 0.20 -27.85 -9.38
CA ALA A 144 1.08 -28.64 -10.24
C ALA A 144 1.34 -30.03 -9.65
N GLU A 145 1.19 -30.16 -8.34
CA GLU A 145 1.40 -31.37 -7.58
C GLU A 145 0.24 -32.34 -7.79
N VAL A 146 0.56 -33.56 -8.28
CA VAL A 146 -0.44 -34.60 -8.58
C VAL A 146 -1.36 -34.91 -7.40
N GLY A 147 -0.86 -34.80 -6.16
CA GLY A 147 -1.63 -35.04 -4.93
C GLY A 147 -2.56 -33.90 -4.50
N LEU A 148 -2.46 -32.72 -5.11
CA LEU A 148 -3.28 -31.54 -4.83
C LEU A 148 -4.15 -31.13 -6.02
N ALA A 149 -4.10 -31.87 -7.14
CA ALA A 149 -4.82 -31.53 -8.35
C ALA A 149 -6.34 -31.41 -8.12
N GLU A 150 -6.92 -32.26 -7.26
CA GLU A 150 -8.34 -32.23 -6.89
C GLU A 150 -8.74 -30.99 -6.06
N GLU A 151 -7.78 -30.29 -5.43
CA GLU A 151 -8.02 -29.03 -4.72
C GLU A 151 -8.00 -27.81 -5.66
N SER A 152 -7.70 -28.01 -6.94
CA SER A 152 -7.69 -26.94 -7.94
C SER A 152 -9.11 -26.44 -8.18
N THR A 153 -9.30 -25.13 -8.05
CA THR A 153 -10.57 -24.46 -8.35
C THR A 153 -10.39 -23.48 -9.51
N ASP A 154 -11.45 -23.25 -10.26
CA ASP A 154 -11.47 -22.31 -11.38
C ASP A 154 -12.20 -21.02 -10.98
N GLY A 155 -11.87 -19.90 -11.64
CA GLY A 155 -12.46 -18.61 -11.30
C GLY A 155 -12.29 -17.53 -12.36
N LEU A 156 -12.64 -16.30 -12.01
CA LEU A 156 -12.60 -15.18 -12.95
C LEU A 156 -11.15 -14.82 -13.33
N ARG A 157 -10.89 -14.66 -14.64
CA ARG A 157 -9.66 -14.02 -15.13
C ARG A 157 -10.04 -12.65 -15.64
N LEU A 158 -9.76 -11.62 -14.85
CA LEU A 158 -10.06 -10.26 -15.24
C LEU A 158 -9.31 -9.90 -16.53
N THR A 159 -10.07 -9.50 -17.54
CA THR A 159 -9.58 -8.84 -18.75
C THR A 159 -10.38 -7.55 -18.90
N ILE A 160 -9.68 -6.43 -18.84
CA ILE A 160 -10.30 -5.11 -19.00
C ILE A 160 -10.62 -4.93 -20.48
N ASP A 161 -11.83 -4.47 -20.81
CA ASP A 161 -12.24 -4.24 -22.20
C ASP A 161 -11.53 -3.01 -22.81
N ALA A 162 -11.67 -2.84 -24.13
CA ALA A 162 -10.99 -1.75 -24.85
C ALA A 162 -11.45 -0.35 -24.42
N ALA A 163 -12.74 -0.16 -24.10
CA ALA A 163 -13.27 1.13 -23.70
C ALA A 163 -12.77 1.52 -22.31
N THR A 164 -12.85 0.60 -21.34
CA THR A 164 -12.30 0.81 -19.99
C THR A 164 -10.79 1.02 -20.03
N ARG A 165 -10.05 0.27 -20.86
CA ARG A 165 -8.61 0.46 -21.04
C ARG A 165 -8.26 1.82 -21.64
N GLN A 166 -9.11 2.37 -22.53
CA GLN A 166 -8.90 3.71 -23.08
C GLN A 166 -9.02 4.80 -22.00
N LEU A 167 -9.92 4.61 -21.03
CA LEU A 167 -10.12 5.55 -19.91
C LEU A 167 -8.99 5.46 -18.87
N LEU A 168 -8.52 4.26 -18.56
CA LEU A 168 -7.46 4.04 -17.57
C LEU A 168 -6.04 4.27 -18.11
N GLY A 169 -5.85 4.03 -19.41
CA GLY A 169 -4.54 3.87 -20.03
C GLY A 169 -4.04 2.41 -19.94
N ALA A 170 -3.29 1.98 -20.95
CA ALA A 170 -2.83 0.59 -21.07
C ALA A 170 -1.98 0.13 -19.88
N ARG A 171 -1.10 1.00 -19.39
CA ARG A 171 -0.19 0.75 -18.28
C ARG A 171 -0.92 0.51 -16.95
N LEU A 172 -1.88 1.37 -16.59
CA LEU A 172 -2.66 1.17 -15.36
C LEU A 172 -3.58 -0.04 -15.46
N ALA A 173 -4.23 -0.23 -16.62
CA ALA A 173 -5.08 -1.38 -16.87
C ALA A 173 -4.33 -2.71 -16.66
N SER A 174 -3.10 -2.84 -17.19
CA SER A 174 -2.30 -4.06 -17.01
C SER A 174 -1.89 -4.28 -15.54
N ALA A 175 -1.63 -3.20 -14.79
CA ALA A 175 -1.32 -3.30 -13.36
C ALA A 175 -2.54 -3.76 -12.54
N ILE A 176 -3.75 -3.32 -12.90
CA ILE A 176 -5.01 -3.79 -12.28
C ILE A 176 -5.28 -5.26 -12.60
N GLU A 177 -5.07 -5.70 -13.85
CA GLU A 177 -5.17 -7.12 -14.23
C GLU A 177 -4.15 -7.99 -13.44
N HIS A 178 -2.93 -7.47 -13.24
CA HIS A 178 -1.91 -8.11 -12.40
C HIS A 178 -2.30 -8.13 -10.91
N ALA A 179 -2.89 -7.06 -10.40
CA ALA A 179 -3.42 -7.03 -9.04
C ALA A 179 -4.51 -8.08 -8.83
N HIS A 180 -5.45 -8.21 -9.78
CA HIS A 180 -6.49 -9.25 -9.74
C HIS A 180 -5.88 -10.66 -9.75
N LEU A 181 -4.86 -10.89 -10.60
CA LEU A 181 -4.10 -12.14 -10.62
C LEU A 181 -3.50 -12.46 -9.25
N LEU A 182 -2.79 -11.52 -8.63
CA LEU A 182 -2.12 -11.77 -7.35
C LEU A 182 -3.09 -11.92 -6.17
N VAL A 183 -4.25 -11.24 -6.20
CA VAL A 183 -5.27 -11.33 -5.14
C VAL A 183 -6.02 -12.66 -5.20
N PHE A 184 -6.47 -13.09 -6.38
CA PHE A 184 -7.41 -14.20 -6.50
C PHE A 184 -6.84 -15.48 -7.07
N ARG A 185 -5.72 -15.43 -7.80
CA ARG A 185 -5.09 -16.59 -8.42
C ARG A 185 -3.57 -16.51 -8.44
N PRO A 186 -2.91 -16.25 -7.29
CA PRO A 186 -1.45 -16.06 -7.24
C PRO A 186 -0.66 -17.27 -7.74
N ARG A 187 -1.24 -18.48 -7.72
CA ARG A 187 -0.64 -19.71 -8.27
C ARG A 187 -0.42 -19.67 -9.78
N GLU A 188 -1.21 -18.86 -10.49
CA GLU A 188 -1.09 -18.69 -11.95
C GLU A 188 -0.09 -17.58 -12.35
N ALA A 189 0.59 -16.95 -11.37
CA ALA A 189 1.64 -15.99 -11.65
C ALA A 189 2.76 -16.64 -12.47
N SER A 190 3.09 -16.04 -13.61
CA SER A 190 3.93 -16.65 -14.64
C SER A 190 4.73 -15.60 -15.40
N ALA A 191 5.77 -16.02 -16.12
CA ALA A 191 6.56 -15.13 -16.99
C ALA A 191 5.67 -14.39 -17.99
N ALA A 192 4.71 -15.08 -18.62
CA ALA A 192 3.76 -14.46 -19.55
C ALA A 192 2.87 -13.38 -18.88
N ALA A 193 2.60 -13.47 -17.58
CA ALA A 193 1.90 -12.40 -16.86
C ALA A 193 2.78 -11.15 -16.69
N LEU A 194 4.08 -11.35 -16.45
CA LEU A 194 5.05 -10.26 -16.35
C LEU A 194 5.32 -9.63 -17.73
N ASP A 195 5.38 -10.44 -18.79
CA ASP A 195 5.57 -9.94 -20.17
C ASP A 195 4.45 -8.97 -20.57
N ARG A 196 3.19 -9.25 -20.19
CA ARG A 196 2.07 -8.31 -20.43
C ARG A 196 2.26 -6.95 -19.75
N LEU A 197 2.91 -6.91 -18.59
CA LEU A 197 3.24 -5.64 -17.93
C LEU A 197 4.35 -4.90 -18.70
N LEU A 198 5.39 -5.63 -19.15
CA LEU A 198 6.46 -5.07 -19.96
C LEU A 198 5.92 -4.50 -21.29
N ASP A 199 5.05 -5.24 -21.97
CA ASP A 199 4.38 -4.82 -23.21
C ASP A 199 3.50 -3.57 -23.01
N ALA A 200 2.93 -3.41 -21.81
CA ALA A 200 2.17 -2.21 -21.42
C ALA A 200 3.07 -1.04 -20.99
N GLY A 201 4.39 -1.19 -21.10
CA GLY A 201 5.38 -0.15 -20.85
C GLY A 201 5.93 -0.11 -19.43
N TRP A 202 5.59 -1.06 -18.56
CA TRP A 202 6.22 -1.17 -17.23
C TRP A 202 7.70 -1.51 -17.37
N SER A 203 8.54 -0.88 -16.53
CA SER A 203 9.92 -1.32 -16.35
C SER A 203 9.94 -2.52 -15.38
N THR A 204 11.04 -3.26 -15.34
CA THR A 204 11.23 -4.32 -14.35
C THR A 204 11.13 -3.77 -12.91
N THR A 205 11.70 -2.59 -12.65
CA THR A 205 11.62 -1.93 -11.33
C THR A 205 10.18 -1.55 -10.98
N GLY A 206 9.43 -1.03 -11.95
CA GLY A 206 8.01 -0.71 -11.78
C GLY A 206 7.17 -1.94 -11.47
N ILE A 207 7.41 -3.07 -12.15
CA ILE A 207 6.74 -4.35 -11.90
C ILE A 207 6.98 -4.83 -10.46
N VAL A 208 8.24 -4.79 -9.99
CA VAL A 208 8.58 -5.15 -8.61
C VAL A 208 7.85 -4.22 -7.63
N THR A 209 7.85 -2.92 -7.91
CA THR A 209 7.21 -1.91 -7.06
C THR A 209 5.71 -2.16 -6.91
N ILE A 210 4.97 -2.35 -8.01
CA ILE A 210 3.53 -2.59 -7.93
C ILE A 210 3.23 -3.95 -7.26
N SER A 211 4.07 -4.96 -7.47
CA SER A 211 3.88 -6.29 -6.86
C SER A 211 4.10 -6.24 -5.34
N GLN A 212 5.11 -5.50 -4.88
CA GLN A 212 5.35 -5.24 -3.47
C GLN A 212 4.20 -4.45 -2.84
N LEU A 213 3.69 -3.45 -3.55
CA LEU A 213 2.52 -2.68 -3.14
C LEU A 213 1.29 -3.58 -2.95
N ILE A 214 0.98 -4.44 -3.92
CA ILE A 214 -0.15 -5.37 -3.84
C ILE A 214 0.00 -6.34 -2.66
N ALA A 215 1.21 -6.86 -2.43
CA ALA A 215 1.51 -7.72 -1.29
C ALA A 215 1.31 -6.99 0.05
N PHE A 216 1.78 -5.75 0.16
CA PHE A 216 1.61 -4.92 1.34
C PHE A 216 0.13 -4.57 1.60
N VAL A 217 -0.62 -4.15 0.58
CA VAL A 217 -2.06 -3.85 0.72
C VAL A 217 -2.82 -5.10 1.13
N SER A 218 -2.48 -6.28 0.59
CA SER A 218 -3.05 -7.57 1.03
C SER A 218 -2.75 -7.88 2.51
N PHE A 219 -1.56 -7.54 2.99
CA PHE A 219 -1.22 -7.62 4.42
C PHE A 219 -2.03 -6.63 5.25
N GLN A 220 -2.13 -5.37 4.82
CA GLN A 220 -2.87 -4.33 5.49
C GLN A 220 -4.36 -4.67 5.62
N LEU A 221 -4.97 -5.22 4.57
CA LEU A 221 -6.35 -5.72 4.57
C LEU A 221 -6.57 -6.73 5.71
N ARG A 222 -5.70 -7.73 5.84
CA ARG A 222 -5.83 -8.74 6.91
C ARG A 222 -5.70 -8.13 8.30
N LEU A 223 -4.83 -7.13 8.46
CA LEU A 223 -4.70 -6.42 9.73
C LEU A 223 -5.94 -5.59 10.06
N VAL A 224 -6.44 -4.81 9.10
CA VAL A 224 -7.62 -3.95 9.30
C VAL A 224 -8.86 -4.79 9.59
N ILE A 225 -9.10 -5.84 8.81
CA ILE A 225 -10.22 -6.76 9.02
C ILE A 225 -10.11 -7.46 10.38
N GLY A 226 -8.93 -7.98 10.72
CA GLY A 226 -8.71 -8.69 11.98
C GLY A 226 -8.85 -7.79 13.21
N LEU A 227 -8.31 -6.57 13.16
CA LEU A 227 -8.44 -5.60 14.24
C LEU A 227 -9.86 -5.04 14.35
N GLY A 228 -10.54 -4.80 13.22
CA GLY A 228 -11.94 -4.36 13.21
C GLY A 228 -12.87 -5.42 13.83
N ALA A 229 -12.65 -6.70 13.53
CA ALA A 229 -13.38 -7.79 14.19
C ALA A 229 -13.15 -7.81 15.71
N LEU A 230 -11.91 -7.60 16.15
CA LEU A 230 -11.60 -7.50 17.58
C LEU A 230 -12.20 -6.24 18.24
N GLN A 231 -12.26 -5.12 17.52
CA GLN A 231 -12.92 -3.90 17.98
C GLN A 231 -14.40 -4.14 18.26
N ALA A 232 -15.10 -4.80 17.32
CA ALA A 232 -16.51 -5.15 17.47
C ALA A 232 -16.74 -6.05 18.69
N ASP A 233 -15.93 -7.08 18.87
CA ASP A 233 -15.99 -8.00 20.02
C ASP A 233 -15.74 -7.29 21.37
N LEU A 234 -14.79 -6.35 21.42
CA LEU A 234 -14.50 -5.56 22.62
C LEU A 234 -15.66 -4.63 23.00
N VAL A 235 -16.33 -4.04 22.00
CA VAL A 235 -17.52 -3.21 22.21
C VAL A 235 -18.68 -4.05 22.72
N GLU A 236 -18.90 -5.23 22.15
CA GLU A 236 -19.95 -6.17 22.58
C GLU A 236 -19.69 -6.72 24.00
N SER A 237 -18.43 -6.99 24.33
CA SER A 237 -18.03 -7.52 25.63
C SER A 237 -18.04 -6.49 26.77
N GLY A 238 -18.26 -5.20 26.47
CA GLY A 238 -18.29 -4.13 27.48
C GLY A 238 -16.99 -3.97 28.28
N ALA A 239 -15.87 -4.43 27.73
CA ALA A 239 -14.57 -4.47 28.42
C ALA A 239 -14.08 -3.05 28.71
N THR A 240 -14.48 -2.53 29.88
CA THR A 240 -13.96 -1.28 30.41
C THR A 240 -12.53 -1.54 30.88
N ALA A 241 -11.58 -0.72 30.42
CA ALA A 241 -10.18 -0.81 30.82
C ALA A 241 -10.07 -0.95 32.35
N PRO A 242 -9.17 -1.81 32.89
CA PRO A 242 -9.03 -1.96 34.33
C PRO A 242 -8.62 -0.62 34.92
N THR A 243 -9.57 0.04 35.59
CA THR A 243 -9.29 1.24 36.36
C THR A 243 -8.51 0.78 37.58
N GLY A 244 -7.18 0.93 37.53
CA GLY A 244 -6.32 0.66 38.67
C GLY A 244 -6.70 1.58 39.82
N THR A 245 -7.56 1.10 40.73
CA THR A 245 -7.83 1.75 42.00
C THR A 245 -6.60 1.55 42.89
N ALA A 246 -5.68 2.52 42.83
CA ALA A 246 -4.66 2.67 43.85
C ALA A 246 -5.37 2.88 45.20
N THR A 247 -5.41 1.83 46.02
CA THR A 247 -5.80 1.94 47.43
C THR A 247 -4.68 2.68 48.17
N PRO A 248 -4.94 3.82 48.80
CA PRO A 248 -3.93 4.47 49.64
C PRO A 248 -3.73 3.59 50.88
N ARG A 249 -2.50 3.12 51.10
CA ARG A 249 -2.09 2.54 52.37
C ARG A 249 -2.09 3.65 53.42
N SER A 250 -3.00 3.57 54.38
CA SER A 250 -2.93 4.30 55.64
C SER A 250 -1.96 3.56 56.55
N ASP A 251 -0.76 4.12 56.75
CA ASP A 251 0.10 3.73 57.86
C ASP A 251 -0.15 4.70 59.02
N SER A 252 -0.52 4.11 60.16
CA SER A 252 -0.65 4.71 61.49
C SER A 252 0.70 4.92 62.17
#